data_AF-A0A6G7X6N7-F1
#
_entry.id   AF-A0A6G7X6N7-F1
#
_cell.length_a   1.000
_cell.length_b   1.000
_cell.length_c   1.000
_cell.angle_alpha   90.00
_cell.angle_beta   90.00
_cell.angle_gamma   90.00
#
_symmetry.space_group_name_H-M   'P 1'
#
loop_
_entity.id
_entity.type
_entity.pdbx_description
1 polymer ?
#
loop_
_entity_poly.entity_id
_entity_poly.type
_entity_poly.pdbx_seq_one_letter_code
_entity_poly.pdbx_strand_id
1 'polypeptide(L)'
;MKHSYKIGGMTCDGCRGRIEKALNGINGIDAVVTLNPPIATITMEKHIATEQLQEALSAIGNYTISPDNGENKHNEGSSCCSFAPQKPVVIPKDIQADGIYYCPMYCEGDKIYHKSGNCPVCGMNLEKKPTM
;
A
#
# COMPACT_ATOMS: atom_id res chain seq x y z
N MET A 1 -1.71 22.57 -3.12
CA MET A 1 -1.52 21.51 -4.14
C MET A 1 -2.83 20.74 -4.27
N LYS A 2 -3.16 20.25 -5.47
CA LYS A 2 -4.41 19.50 -5.72
C LYS A 2 -4.07 18.02 -5.85
N HIS A 3 -4.71 17.19 -5.04
CA HIS A 3 -4.52 15.74 -5.04
C HIS A 3 -5.87 15.06 -5.28
N SER A 4 -5.88 14.11 -6.21
CA SER A 4 -7.06 13.28 -6.48
C SER A 4 -6.93 11.97 -5.74
N TYR A 5 -7.94 11.64 -4.94
CA TYR A 5 -8.02 10.41 -4.19
C TYR A 5 -9.26 9.62 -4.62
N LYS A 6 -9.12 8.29 -4.64
CA LYS A 6 -10.25 7.38 -4.81
C LYS A 6 -10.83 7.08 -3.43
N ILE A 7 -12.13 7.26 -3.27
CA ILE A 7 -12.83 6.94 -2.03
C ILE A 7 -13.60 5.64 -2.22
N GLY A 8 -13.29 4.64 -1.41
CA GLY A 8 -14.10 3.43 -1.24
C GLY A 8 -15.20 3.65 -0.22
N GLY A 9 -16.41 3.13 -0.50
CA GLY A 9 -17.55 3.16 0.43
C GLY A 9 -18.53 4.32 0.26
N MET A 10 -18.41 5.14 -0.80
CA MET A 10 -19.41 6.16 -1.16
C MET A 10 -20.64 5.50 -1.78
N THR A 11 -21.45 4.85 -0.96
CA THR A 11 -22.63 4.09 -1.44
C THR A 11 -23.89 4.96 -1.56
N CYS A 12 -23.86 6.21 -1.07
CA CYS A 12 -25.03 7.10 -1.05
C CYS A 12 -24.64 8.58 -1.09
N ASP A 13 -25.49 9.45 -1.67
CA ASP A 13 -25.35 10.91 -1.63
C ASP A 13 -25.22 11.47 -0.20
N GLY A 14 -25.85 10.82 0.77
CA GLY A 14 -25.68 11.16 2.19
C GLY A 14 -24.24 10.99 2.69
N CYS A 15 -23.51 10.00 2.17
CA CYS A 15 -22.10 9.76 2.52
C CYS A 15 -21.20 10.84 1.91
N ARG A 16 -21.46 11.26 0.67
CA ARG A 16 -20.73 12.33 -0.02
C ARG A 16 -20.66 13.60 0.82
N GLY A 17 -21.81 14.08 1.29
CA GLY A 17 -21.89 15.33 2.07
C GLY A 17 -21.19 15.24 3.43
N ARG A 18 -21.18 14.07 4.07
CA ARG A 18 -20.45 13.85 5.33
C ARG A 18 -18.94 13.88 5.13
N ILE A 19 -18.47 13.22 4.09
CA ILE A 19 -17.06 13.16 3.70
C ILE A 19 -16.54 14.57 3.37
N GLU A 20 -17.28 15.30 2.53
CA GLU A 20 -16.93 16.67 2.14
C GLU A 20 -16.85 17.60 3.36
N LYS A 21 -17.84 17.54 4.27
CA LYS A 21 -17.82 18.33 5.52
C LYS A 21 -16.68 17.97 6.46
N ALA A 22 -16.36 16.69 6.61
CA ALA A 22 -15.29 16.25 7.50
C ALA A 22 -13.92 16.72 7.00
N LEU A 23 -13.68 16.63 5.70
CA LEU A 23 -12.43 17.09 5.10
C LEU A 23 -12.30 18.62 5.11
N ASN A 24 -13.37 19.36 4.83
CA ASN A 24 -13.40 20.83 4.92
C ASN A 24 -13.32 21.35 6.36
N GLY A 25 -13.50 20.49 7.37
CA GLY A 25 -13.27 20.83 8.77
C GLY A 25 -11.80 20.92 9.16
N ILE A 26 -10.90 20.42 8.30
CA ILE A 26 -9.46 20.45 8.53
C ILE A 26 -8.91 21.79 8.01
N ASN A 27 -8.18 22.53 8.85
CA ASN A 27 -7.69 23.86 8.53
C ASN A 27 -6.69 23.82 7.35
N GLY A 28 -7.01 24.53 6.27
CA GLY A 28 -6.17 24.65 5.08
C GLY A 28 -6.35 23.53 4.05
N ILE A 29 -7.52 22.88 4.06
CA ILE A 29 -7.94 21.88 3.08
C ILE A 29 -9.32 22.23 2.49
N ASP A 30 -9.42 22.21 1.16
CA ASP A 30 -10.67 22.24 0.40
C ASP A 30 -10.88 20.90 -0.30
N ALA A 31 -11.88 20.14 0.14
CA ALA A 31 -12.28 18.87 -0.47
C ALA A 31 -13.54 19.01 -1.31
N VAL A 32 -13.48 18.45 -2.53
CA VAL A 32 -14.59 18.39 -3.47
C VAL A 32 -14.78 16.94 -3.90
N VAL A 33 -15.95 16.37 -3.61
CA VAL A 33 -16.25 14.97 -3.93
C VAL A 33 -17.16 14.89 -5.16
N THR A 34 -16.80 14.05 -6.13
CA THR A 34 -17.59 13.80 -7.35
C THR A 34 -18.09 12.34 -7.36
N LEU A 35 -19.32 12.09 -7.84
CA LEU A 35 -19.90 10.73 -7.93
C LEU A 35 -19.58 10.02 -9.25
N ASN A 36 -19.46 10.77 -10.34
CA ASN A 36 -19.14 10.22 -11.65
C ASN A 36 -18.12 11.12 -12.36
N PRO A 37 -16.81 10.82 -12.26
CA PRO A 37 -16.20 9.65 -11.62
C PRO A 37 -16.16 9.75 -10.08
N PRO A 38 -16.08 8.61 -9.34
CA PRO A 38 -16.03 8.57 -7.87
C PRO A 38 -14.66 8.99 -7.32
N ILE A 39 -14.34 10.27 -7.48
CA ILE A 39 -13.04 10.86 -7.13
C ILE A 39 -13.28 12.01 -6.13
N ALA A 40 -12.46 12.05 -5.08
CA ALA A 40 -12.36 13.17 -4.17
C ALA A 40 -11.12 14.00 -4.53
N THR A 41 -11.33 15.22 -4.99
CA THR A 41 -10.27 16.18 -5.23
C THR A 41 -10.05 17.01 -3.97
N ILE A 42 -8.87 16.91 -3.39
CA ILE A 42 -8.49 17.58 -2.16
C ILE A 42 -7.41 18.61 -2.49
N THR A 43 -7.68 19.87 -2.18
CA THR A 43 -6.75 20.99 -2.35
C THR A 43 -6.22 21.36 -0.98
N MET A 44 -4.92 21.19 -0.76
CA MET A 44 -4.28 21.49 0.52
C MET A 44 -3.31 22.65 0.40
N GLU A 45 -3.28 23.53 1.40
CA GLU A 45 -2.30 24.62 1.50
C GLU A 45 -1.00 24.18 2.19
N LYS A 46 -1.10 23.24 3.13
CA LYS A 46 0.04 22.60 3.81
C LYS A 46 0.08 21.12 3.46
N HIS A 47 1.27 20.53 3.41
CA HIS A 47 1.42 19.09 3.17
C HIS A 47 0.85 18.31 4.36
N ILE A 48 -0.24 17.57 4.14
CA ILE A 48 -0.93 16.78 5.17
C ILE A 48 -0.86 15.31 4.77
N ALA A 49 -0.52 14.46 5.75
CA ALA A 49 -0.38 13.03 5.53
C ALA A 49 -1.75 12.39 5.21
N THR A 50 -1.75 11.43 4.29
CA THR A 50 -2.95 10.67 3.91
C THR A 50 -3.56 9.92 5.10
N GLU A 51 -2.77 9.61 6.13
CA GLU A 51 -3.21 9.00 7.38
C GLU A 51 -4.18 9.89 8.15
N GLN A 52 -3.92 11.20 8.23
CA GLN A 52 -4.81 12.15 8.88
C GLN A 52 -6.16 12.27 8.14
N LEU A 53 -6.12 12.18 6.81
CA LEU A 53 -7.33 12.14 5.99
C LEU A 53 -8.11 10.85 6.24
N GLN A 54 -7.43 9.70 6.24
CA GLN A 54 -8.02 8.39 6.51
C GLN A 54 -8.62 8.33 7.92
N GLU A 55 -7.96 8.91 8.93
CA GLU A 55 -8.45 8.96 10.31
C GLU A 55 -9.72 9.82 10.43
N ALA A 56 -9.73 11.02 9.83
CA ALA A 56 -10.90 11.89 9.81
C ALA A 56 -12.10 11.23 9.11
N LEU A 57 -11.84 10.45 8.06
CA LEU A 57 -12.86 9.67 7.36
C LEU A 57 -13.32 8.45 8.19
N SER A 58 -12.40 7.76 8.86
CA SER A 58 -12.68 6.61 9.73
C SER A 58 -13.54 7.01 10.94
N ALA A 59 -13.36 8.22 11.46
CA ALA A 59 -14.15 8.76 12.57
C ALA A 59 -15.63 8.99 12.22
N ILE A 60 -15.95 9.24 10.95
CA ILE A 60 -17.32 9.47 10.47
C ILE A 60 -17.96 8.22 9.84
N GLY A 61 -17.18 7.17 9.56
CA GLY A 61 -17.64 5.92 8.97
C GLY A 61 -16.50 5.06 8.41
N ASN A 62 -16.84 3.88 7.87
CA ASN A 62 -15.85 2.95 7.32
C ASN A 62 -15.50 3.31 5.86
N TYR A 63 -14.92 4.49 5.63
CA TYR A 63 -14.47 4.92 4.30
C TYR A 63 -12.97 4.65 4.14
N THR A 64 -12.54 4.35 2.91
CA THR A 64 -11.12 4.13 2.58
C THR A 64 -10.68 5.14 1.55
N ILE A 65 -9.67 5.96 1.86
CA ILE A 65 -9.06 6.89 0.91
C ILE A 65 -7.79 6.28 0.34
N SER A 66 -7.65 6.29 -0.98
CA SER A 66 -6.45 5.84 -1.69
C SER A 66 -5.92 6.95 -2.57
N PRO A 67 -4.65 7.37 -2.43
CA PRO A 67 -4.05 8.30 -3.37
C PRO A 67 -3.97 7.65 -4.75
N ASP A 68 -4.30 8.41 -5.80
CA ASP A 68 -4.07 7.94 -7.18
C ASP A 68 -2.58 7.89 -7.53
N ASN A 69 -1.74 8.57 -6.73
CA ASN A 69 -0.29 8.54 -6.85
C ASN A 69 0.32 7.67 -5.74
N GLY A 70 0.83 6.51 -6.13
CA GLY A 70 1.34 5.49 -5.22
C GLY A 70 2.59 5.93 -4.47
N GLU A 71 2.43 6.44 -3.27
CA GLU A 71 3.54 6.60 -2.33
C GLU A 71 3.53 5.46 -1.31
N ASN A 72 4.38 4.48 -1.62
CA ASN A 72 4.96 3.55 -0.67
C ASN A 72 5.66 4.35 0.44
N LYS A 73 5.10 4.35 1.64
CA LYS A 73 5.88 4.55 2.86
C LYS A 73 5.53 3.47 3.88
N HIS A 74 6.42 2.49 3.98
CA HIS A 74 6.75 1.89 5.25
C HIS A 74 8.27 2.05 5.41
N ASN A 75 8.66 3.17 6.01
CA ASN A 75 9.97 3.29 6.62
C ASN A 75 9.83 4.09 7.92
N GLU A 76 9.54 3.37 8.99
CA GLU A 76 9.72 3.76 10.41
C GLU A 76 9.35 2.51 11.24
N GLY A 77 10.15 1.95 12.15
CA GLY A 77 11.31 2.44 12.87
C GLY A 77 10.90 2.97 14.24
N SER A 78 10.96 2.14 15.30
CA SER A 78 11.42 2.48 16.69
C SER A 78 10.75 1.66 17.81
N SER A 79 11.54 1.11 18.74
CA SER A 79 11.36 1.41 20.19
C SER A 79 12.55 0.95 21.06
N CYS A 80 13.25 1.94 21.65
CA CYS A 80 13.89 2.03 22.98
C CYS A 80 14.78 0.91 23.61
N CYS A 81 16.07 1.26 23.83
CA CYS A 81 17.00 0.95 24.96
C CYS A 81 17.19 -0.55 25.38
N SER A 82 18.34 -1.23 25.35
CA SER A 82 19.77 -0.86 25.46
C SER A 82 20.67 -2.04 25.00
N PHE A 83 21.89 -1.70 24.54
CA PHE A 83 23.10 -2.54 24.32
C PHE A 83 23.45 -3.08 22.90
N ALA A 84 24.47 -2.40 22.34
CA ALA A 84 25.55 -2.85 21.43
C ALA A 84 25.29 -2.95 19.90
N PRO A 85 26.32 -2.64 19.06
CA PRO A 85 26.13 -1.89 17.81
C PRO A 85 26.40 -2.69 16.52
N GLN A 86 26.20 -1.96 15.40
CA GLN A 86 26.88 -2.03 14.08
C GLN A 86 26.54 -3.18 13.11
N LYS A 87 25.75 -2.88 12.06
CA LYS A 87 26.26 -2.51 10.72
C LYS A 87 25.11 -2.26 9.71
N PRO A 88 25.30 -1.35 8.73
CA PRO A 88 24.34 -1.13 7.66
C PRO A 88 24.43 -2.28 6.66
N VAL A 89 23.30 -2.95 6.40
CA VAL A 89 23.19 -3.95 5.34
C VAL A 89 23.09 -3.20 4.02
N VAL A 90 24.25 -2.91 3.44
CA VAL A 90 24.36 -2.60 2.02
C VAL A 90 24.15 -3.93 1.30
N ILE A 91 23.06 -4.05 0.55
CA ILE A 91 22.88 -5.13 -0.44
C ILE A 91 23.33 -4.56 -1.79
N PRO A 92 24.57 -4.84 -2.24
CA PRO A 92 24.87 -4.82 -3.66
C PRO A 92 25.01 -6.26 -4.21
N LYS A 93 24.03 -6.63 -5.05
CA LYS A 93 24.12 -7.29 -6.37
C LYS A 93 25.50 -7.93 -6.69
N ASP A 94 25.63 -9.24 -6.83
CA ASP A 94 25.43 -10.10 -8.02
C ASP A 94 25.90 -11.51 -7.56
N ILE A 95 25.41 -12.68 -7.99
CA ILE A 95 25.73 -13.33 -9.26
C ILE A 95 24.71 -14.46 -9.48
N GLN A 96 24.26 -14.55 -10.72
CA GLN A 96 23.21 -15.39 -11.25
C GLN A 96 23.41 -16.90 -11.01
N ALA A 97 22.32 -17.55 -10.63
CA ALA A 97 22.00 -18.87 -11.14
C ALA A 97 20.47 -18.89 -11.31
N ASP A 98 20.00 -18.50 -12.50
CA ASP A 98 18.61 -18.64 -12.96
C ASP A 98 18.19 -20.12 -12.94
N GLY A 99 17.98 -20.64 -11.74
CA GLY A 99 17.29 -21.89 -11.51
C GLY A 99 15.83 -21.65 -11.76
N ILE A 100 15.24 -22.41 -12.67
CA ILE A 100 13.80 -22.44 -12.82
C ILE A 100 13.27 -23.26 -11.63
N TYR A 101 12.67 -22.60 -10.65
CA TYR A 101 12.09 -23.23 -9.47
C TYR A 101 10.65 -23.65 -9.74
N TYR A 102 10.26 -24.84 -9.31
CA TYR A 102 8.91 -25.37 -9.46
C TYR A 102 8.38 -25.93 -8.14
N CYS A 103 7.06 -25.94 -8.01
CA CYS A 103 6.39 -26.57 -6.88
C CYS A 103 6.22 -28.07 -7.18
N PRO A 104 6.85 -28.98 -6.42
CA PRO A 104 6.75 -30.43 -6.66
C PRO A 104 5.34 -30.98 -6.44
N MET A 105 4.49 -30.24 -5.71
CA MET A 105 3.09 -30.59 -5.47
C MET A 105 2.12 -30.06 -6.54
N TYR A 106 2.62 -29.36 -7.58
CA TYR A 106 1.82 -28.79 -8.67
C TYR A 106 0.61 -28.00 -8.18
N CYS A 107 0.71 -27.31 -7.03
CA CYS A 107 -0.40 -26.57 -6.45
C CYS A 107 -0.93 -25.46 -7.37
N GLU A 108 -0.08 -24.99 -8.30
CA GLU A 108 -0.43 -24.00 -9.32
C GLU A 108 -0.33 -24.57 -10.75
N GLY A 109 -0.31 -25.90 -10.89
CA GLY A 109 -0.07 -26.59 -12.16
C GLY A 109 1.37 -26.37 -12.64
N ASP A 110 1.54 -25.80 -13.83
CA ASP A 110 2.82 -25.69 -14.54
C ASP A 110 3.61 -24.40 -14.26
N LYS A 111 3.21 -23.58 -13.29
CA LYS A 111 3.89 -22.31 -13.02
C LYS A 111 5.30 -22.51 -12.50
N ILE A 112 6.24 -21.86 -13.18
CA ILE A 112 7.65 -21.83 -12.83
C ILE A 112 8.07 -20.45 -12.33
N TYR A 113 9.00 -20.45 -11.39
CA TYR A 113 9.48 -19.28 -10.68
C TYR A 113 10.97 -19.08 -10.91
N HIS A 114 11.40 -17.85 -11.17
CA HIS A 114 12.81 -17.50 -11.37
C HIS A 114 13.47 -16.97 -10.07
N LYS A 115 12.78 -17.09 -8.93
CA LYS A 115 13.24 -16.65 -7.61
C LYS A 115 13.15 -17.83 -6.66
N SER A 116 14.22 -18.08 -5.91
CA SER A 116 14.20 -19.00 -4.78
C SER A 116 13.28 -18.43 -3.69
N GLY A 117 12.27 -19.21 -3.31
CA GLY A 117 11.28 -18.79 -2.33
C GLY A 117 10.27 -19.88 -2.02
N ASN A 118 9.32 -19.57 -1.14
CA ASN A 118 8.25 -20.49 -0.77
C ASN A 118 7.06 -20.34 -1.71
N CYS A 119 6.42 -21.45 -2.08
CA CYS A 119 5.20 -21.44 -2.86
C CYS A 119 4.09 -20.74 -2.06
N PRO A 120 3.37 -19.76 -2.65
CA PRO A 120 2.35 -18.99 -1.95
C PRO A 120 1.08 -19.80 -1.63
N VAL A 121 0.91 -20.99 -2.22
CA VAL A 121 -0.26 -21.85 -1.99
C VAL A 121 -0.02 -22.84 -0.85
N CYS A 122 1.11 -23.55 -0.87
CA CYS A 122 1.41 -24.60 0.13
C CYS A 122 2.44 -24.17 1.18
N GLY A 123 3.08 -23.01 1.03
CA GLY A 123 4.09 -22.49 1.97
C GLY A 123 5.41 -23.28 1.97
N MET A 124 5.54 -24.32 1.14
CA MET A 124 6.75 -25.14 1.04
C MET A 124 7.75 -24.53 0.05
N ASN A 125 9.04 -24.78 0.29
CA ASN A 125 10.14 -24.22 -0.51
C ASN A 125 10.13 -24.77 -1.95
N LEU A 126 10.25 -23.88 -2.95
CA LEU A 126 10.27 -24.26 -4.36
C LEU A 126 11.60 -24.96 -4.72
N GLU A 127 11.52 -26.04 -5.50
CA GLU A 127 12.69 -26.84 -5.87
C GLU A 127 13.27 -26.37 -7.20
N LYS A 128 14.60 -26.33 -7.32
CA LYS A 128 15.28 -25.93 -8.56
C LYS A 128 15.22 -27.08 -9.58
N LYS A 129 14.61 -26.85 -10.75
CA LYS A 129 14.80 -27.75 -11.91
C LYS A 129 16.26 -27.61 -12.35
N PRO A 130 17.07 -28.68 -12.35
CA PRO A 130 18.35 -28.66 -13.02
C PRO A 130 18.10 -28.57 -14.52
N THR A 131 18.41 -27.43 -15.12
CA THR A 131 18.55 -27.32 -16.57
C THR A 131 19.77 -28.15 -16.96
N MET A 132 19.56 -29.27 -17.67
CA MET A 132 20.65 -30.06 -18.26
C MET A 132 21.26 -29.34 -19.45
#